data_AF-X6P631-F1
#
_entry.id   AF-X6P631-F1
#
_cell.length_a   1.000
_cell.length_b   1.000
_cell.length_c   1.000
_cell.angle_alpha   90.00
_cell.angle_beta   90.00
_cell.angle_gamma   90.00
#
_symmetry.space_group_name_H-M   'P 1'
#
loop_
_entity.id
_entity.type
_entity.pdbx_description
1 polymer ?
#
loop_
_entity_poly.entity_id
_entity_poly.type
_entity_poly.pdbx_seq_one_letter_code
_entity_poly.pdbx_strand_id
1 'polypeptide(L)'
;MTVQRRPEPDPEGECFGECNNINQKKILSTLWQMDPQGQTKLRDAIMGACVRMHIMQKIVEGAIEKNGGSSDTNINWQFVNIILTDGQDTGSEHSLQDVKVILYGLSKHLGSKCSNFLMYISGKFCYSIFFLVENVYKKKKMNYFEVFERIQIEIGIHSREKLKGVINLDLIIFGILVCRIRTHINCGVTCGQLELNLRVNRFLVLFTIDASGSMMGGKWKATCQGLASFMSHLTEHDFFGVQVFNDELSWIRM
;
A
#
# COMPACT_ATOMS: atom_id res chain seq x y z
N MET A 1 -9.68 -44.40 12.51
CA MET A 1 -8.86 -43.40 11.80
C MET A 1 -9.79 -42.32 11.29
N THR A 2 -9.94 -41.25 12.05
CA THR A 2 -10.88 -40.16 11.71
C THR A 2 -10.13 -39.17 10.83
N VAL A 3 -10.45 -39.18 9.54
CA VAL A 3 -9.91 -38.22 8.57
C VAL A 3 -10.40 -36.83 9.00
N GLN A 4 -9.51 -36.02 9.57
CA GLN A 4 -9.77 -34.61 9.79
C GLN A 4 -9.97 -33.96 8.42
N ARG A 5 -11.22 -33.59 8.12
CA ARG A 5 -11.55 -32.78 6.95
C ARG A 5 -10.79 -31.46 7.08
N ARG A 6 -10.03 -31.10 6.03
CA ARG A 6 -9.49 -29.74 5.92
C ARG A 6 -10.66 -28.76 6.01
N PRO A 7 -10.55 -27.68 6.79
CA PRO A 7 -11.57 -26.65 6.82
C PRO A 7 -11.75 -26.10 5.40
N GLU A 8 -13.00 -26.00 4.96
CA GLU A 8 -13.36 -25.37 3.70
C GLU A 8 -12.90 -23.90 3.71
N PRO A 9 -12.43 -23.36 2.57
CA PRO A 9 -12.05 -21.96 2.49
C PRO A 9 -13.29 -21.08 2.67
N ASP A 10 -13.30 -20.36 3.78
CA ASP A 10 -14.26 -19.29 4.07
C ASP A 10 -14.28 -18.27 2.92
N PRO A 11 -15.41 -18.07 2.19
CA PRO A 11 -15.43 -17.26 0.98
C PRO A 11 -15.29 -15.75 1.25
N GLU A 12 -15.31 -15.31 2.50
CA GLU A 12 -15.33 -13.88 2.86
C GLU A 12 -14.42 -13.53 4.06
N GLY A 13 -13.37 -14.32 4.32
CA GLY A 13 -12.39 -13.99 5.36
C GLY A 13 -11.62 -12.71 5.02
N GLU A 14 -11.88 -11.62 5.75
CA GLU A 14 -11.23 -10.32 5.56
C GLU A 14 -9.69 -10.47 5.58
N CYS A 15 -9.06 -10.21 4.43
CA CYS A 15 -7.60 -10.23 4.27
C CYS A 15 -6.97 -8.86 4.56
N PHE A 16 -7.77 -7.94 5.10
CA PHE A 16 -7.42 -6.57 5.45
C PHE A 16 -7.81 -6.30 6.89
N GLY A 17 -7.02 -5.49 7.57
CA GLY A 17 -7.25 -5.19 8.97
C GLY A 17 -6.70 -3.83 9.32
N GLU A 18 -7.26 -3.29 10.40
CA GLU A 18 -6.78 -2.04 10.99
C GLU A 18 -5.33 -2.21 11.43
N CYS A 19 -4.56 -1.15 11.24
CA CYS A 19 -3.16 -1.12 11.57
C CYS A 19 -2.96 -0.89 13.09
N ASN A 20 -3.10 -1.95 13.86
CA ASN A 20 -2.75 -1.97 15.28
C ASN A 20 -1.53 -2.87 15.53
N ASN A 21 -0.94 -2.71 16.72
CA ASN A 21 0.27 -3.45 17.12
C ASN A 21 0.07 -4.98 17.08
N ILE A 22 -1.15 -5.46 17.35
CA ILE A 22 -1.47 -6.89 17.37
C ILE A 22 -1.48 -7.46 15.94
N ASN A 23 -2.21 -6.83 15.03
CA ASN A 23 -2.34 -7.24 13.63
C ASN A 23 -0.99 -7.18 12.91
N GLN A 24 -0.22 -6.10 13.14
CA GLN A 24 1.14 -5.96 12.63
C GLN A 24 2.05 -7.10 13.12
N LYS A 25 2.06 -7.39 14.43
CA LYS A 25 2.85 -8.49 14.99
C LYS A 25 2.43 -9.84 14.42
N LYS A 26 1.12 -10.08 14.28
CA LYS A 26 0.58 -11.33 13.73
C LYS A 26 1.05 -11.55 12.29
N ILE A 27 0.88 -10.54 11.42
CA ILE A 27 1.34 -10.61 10.03
C ILE A 27 2.85 -10.81 9.95
N LEU A 28 3.62 -10.00 10.68
CA LEU A 28 5.08 -10.11 10.66
C LEU A 28 5.53 -11.48 11.18
N SER A 29 4.94 -11.99 12.27
CA SER A 29 5.28 -13.32 12.79
C SER A 29 4.97 -14.43 11.78
N THR A 30 3.88 -14.30 11.03
CA THR A 30 3.53 -15.25 9.97
C THR A 30 4.54 -15.19 8.83
N LEU A 31 4.90 -13.99 8.36
CA LEU A 31 5.93 -13.80 7.33
C LEU A 31 7.30 -14.33 7.77
N TRP A 32 7.68 -14.13 9.02
CA TRP A 32 8.95 -14.62 9.58
C TRP A 32 9.03 -16.15 9.68
N GLN A 33 7.89 -16.82 9.79
CA GLN A 33 7.79 -18.28 9.86
C GLN A 33 7.63 -18.94 8.48
N MET A 34 7.29 -18.17 7.45
CA MET A 34 7.19 -18.68 6.08
C MET A 34 8.56 -19.07 5.53
N ASP A 35 8.58 -20.20 4.81
CA ASP A 35 9.73 -20.65 4.02
C ASP A 35 9.44 -20.42 2.53
N PRO A 36 10.07 -19.43 1.88
CA PRO A 36 9.84 -19.16 0.47
C PRO A 36 10.21 -20.36 -0.40
N GLN A 37 9.31 -20.74 -1.29
CA GLN A 37 9.44 -21.94 -2.13
C GLN A 37 8.58 -21.80 -3.37
N GLY A 38 8.85 -22.62 -4.39
CA GLY A 38 8.07 -22.64 -5.62
C GLY A 38 8.53 -21.62 -6.67
N GLN A 39 7.72 -21.47 -7.71
CA GLN A 39 7.90 -20.54 -8.81
C GLN A 39 7.25 -19.18 -8.53
N THR A 40 7.46 -18.23 -9.44
CA THR A 40 6.92 -16.87 -9.33
C THR A 40 5.78 -16.69 -10.33
N LYS A 41 4.52 -16.60 -9.86
CA LYS A 41 3.35 -16.23 -10.69
C LYS A 41 3.02 -14.74 -10.57
N LEU A 42 3.91 -13.90 -11.08
CA LEU A 42 3.83 -12.44 -10.88
C LEU A 42 2.56 -11.83 -11.49
N ARG A 43 2.17 -12.25 -12.70
CA ARG A 43 0.96 -11.71 -13.34
C ARG A 43 -0.29 -11.99 -12.52
N ASP A 44 -0.47 -13.23 -12.09
CA ASP A 44 -1.67 -13.64 -11.34
C ASP A 44 -1.74 -12.90 -10.00
N ALA A 45 -0.59 -12.70 -9.36
CA ALA A 45 -0.49 -11.89 -8.15
C ALA A 45 -0.92 -10.45 -8.37
N ILE A 46 -0.50 -9.83 -9.47
CA ILE A 46 -0.87 -8.46 -9.79
C ILE A 46 -2.34 -8.36 -10.15
N MET A 47 -2.89 -9.33 -10.91
CA MET A 47 -4.32 -9.39 -11.20
C MET A 47 -5.16 -9.55 -9.93
N GLY A 48 -4.74 -10.43 -9.02
CA GLY A 48 -5.37 -10.59 -7.70
C GLY A 48 -5.35 -9.30 -6.89
N ALA A 49 -4.21 -8.61 -6.87
CA ALA A 49 -4.06 -7.32 -6.19
C ALA A 49 -4.97 -6.24 -6.80
N CYS A 50 -5.08 -6.18 -8.13
CA CYS A 50 -5.96 -5.25 -8.84
C CYS A 50 -7.44 -5.47 -8.47
N VAL A 51 -7.90 -6.71 -8.52
CA VAL A 51 -9.28 -7.08 -8.15
C VAL A 51 -9.57 -6.68 -6.71
N ARG A 52 -8.64 -6.96 -5.79
CA ARG A 52 -8.82 -6.62 -4.37
C ARG A 52 -8.84 -5.12 -4.13
N MET A 53 -7.91 -4.36 -4.71
CA MET A 53 -7.95 -2.91 -4.59
C MET A 53 -9.25 -2.32 -5.11
N HIS A 54 -9.79 -2.85 -6.21
CA HIS A 54 -11.08 -2.40 -6.72
C HIS A 54 -12.23 -2.70 -5.75
N ILE A 55 -12.28 -3.91 -5.20
CA ILE A 55 -13.28 -4.29 -4.19
C ILE A 55 -13.19 -3.35 -2.99
N MET A 56 -11.98 -3.07 -2.52
CA MET A 56 -11.79 -2.22 -1.35
C MET A 56 -12.16 -0.76 -1.62
N GLN A 57 -11.83 -0.24 -2.80
CA GLN A 57 -12.28 1.07 -3.22
C GLN A 57 -13.81 1.15 -3.10
N LYS A 58 -14.53 0.13 -3.59
CA LYS A 58 -16.00 0.10 -3.51
C LYS A 58 -16.52 0.01 -2.09
N ILE A 59 -15.86 -0.73 -1.21
CA ILE A 59 -16.23 -0.80 0.22
C ILE A 59 -16.03 0.57 0.88
N VAL A 60 -14.89 1.22 0.67
CA VAL A 60 -14.58 2.54 1.24
C VAL A 60 -15.54 3.61 0.69
N GLU A 61 -15.75 3.66 -0.63
CA GLU A 61 -16.71 4.57 -1.26
C GLU A 61 -18.13 4.35 -0.73
N GLY A 62 -18.57 3.09 -0.65
CA GLY A 62 -19.89 2.74 -0.12
C GLY A 62 -20.06 3.08 1.36
N ALA A 63 -19.01 2.94 2.18
CA ALA A 63 -19.04 3.34 3.58
C ALA A 63 -19.16 4.88 3.73
N ILE A 64 -18.48 5.63 2.87
CA ILE A 64 -18.57 7.10 2.83
C ILE A 64 -19.99 7.53 2.43
N GLU A 65 -20.58 6.90 1.41
CA GLU A 65 -21.94 7.21 0.93
C GLU A 65 -23.02 6.89 1.98
N LYS A 66 -22.92 5.73 2.65
CA LYS A 66 -23.89 5.30 3.68
C LYS A 66 -23.90 6.17 4.93
N ASN A 67 -22.78 6.80 5.26
CA ASN A 67 -22.68 7.75 6.38
C ASN A 67 -23.24 9.14 6.05
N GLY A 68 -24.05 9.27 5.00
CA GLY A 68 -24.94 10.42 4.77
C GLY A 68 -24.28 11.65 4.17
N GLY A 69 -23.11 11.52 3.53
CA GLY A 69 -22.40 12.65 2.89
C GLY A 69 -22.02 13.79 3.84
N SER A 70 -22.29 13.65 5.14
CA SER A 70 -22.15 14.67 6.15
C SER A 70 -20.90 14.38 6.98
N SER A 71 -19.97 15.34 6.93
CA SER A 71 -18.97 15.65 7.97
C SER A 71 -17.80 14.70 8.21
N ASP A 72 -17.35 13.93 7.21
CA ASP A 72 -15.92 13.58 7.12
C ASP A 72 -15.35 13.83 5.72
N THR A 73 -15.84 14.90 5.08
CA THR A 73 -15.35 15.44 3.79
C THR A 73 -13.87 15.79 3.80
N ASN A 74 -13.24 15.78 4.97
CA ASN A 74 -11.82 16.03 5.14
C ASN A 74 -10.97 14.76 5.04
N ILE A 75 -11.55 13.56 5.03
CA ILE A 75 -10.76 12.33 4.86
C ILE A 75 -10.47 12.08 3.38
N ASN A 76 -9.18 12.11 3.05
CA ASN A 76 -8.64 11.75 1.76
C ASN A 76 -8.01 10.35 1.83
N TRP A 77 -8.74 9.36 1.31
CA TRP A 77 -8.23 8.00 1.19
C TRP A 77 -7.21 7.88 0.05
N GLN A 78 -6.09 7.23 0.35
CA GLN A 78 -5.03 6.91 -0.60
C GLN A 78 -4.84 5.39 -0.65
N PHE A 79 -4.94 4.81 -1.84
CA PHE A 79 -4.73 3.39 -2.11
C PHE A 79 -3.29 3.18 -2.54
N VAL A 80 -2.57 2.33 -1.83
CA VAL A 80 -1.14 2.12 -2.04
C VAL A 80 -0.91 0.64 -2.30
N ASN A 81 -0.45 0.31 -3.50
CA ASN A 81 -0.06 -1.04 -3.89
C ASN A 81 1.45 -1.15 -3.94
N ILE A 82 2.04 -2.03 -3.14
CA ILE A 82 3.47 -2.26 -3.13
C ILE A 82 3.71 -3.72 -3.49
N ILE A 83 4.28 -3.95 -4.67
CA ILE A 83 4.60 -5.27 -5.19
C ILE A 83 6.10 -5.50 -5.00
N LEU A 84 6.48 -6.58 -4.35
CA LEU A 84 7.87 -6.98 -4.10
C LEU A 84 8.13 -8.30 -4.81
N THR A 85 9.12 -8.32 -5.70
CA THR A 85 9.52 -9.52 -6.45
C THR A 85 10.99 -9.44 -6.84
N ASP A 86 11.66 -10.57 -7.07
CA ASP A 86 12.96 -10.59 -7.76
C ASP A 86 12.84 -10.81 -9.28
N GLY A 87 11.60 -10.71 -9.78
CA GLY A 87 11.22 -10.22 -11.09
C GLY A 87 11.63 -11.07 -12.28
N GLN A 88 11.60 -12.39 -12.11
CA GLN A 88 11.32 -13.28 -13.22
C GLN A 88 10.02 -14.02 -12.94
N ASP A 89 8.99 -13.69 -13.72
CA ASP A 89 7.80 -14.52 -13.81
C ASP A 89 8.22 -15.86 -14.43
N THR A 90 8.33 -16.89 -13.59
CA THR A 90 8.80 -18.22 -13.98
C THR A 90 7.66 -19.22 -14.11
N GLY A 91 6.45 -18.84 -13.65
CA GLY A 91 5.29 -19.74 -13.60
C GLY A 91 4.13 -19.34 -14.50
N SER A 92 3.97 -18.05 -14.83
CA SER A 92 2.87 -17.57 -15.70
C SER A 92 3.30 -17.20 -17.12
N GLU A 93 4.58 -17.36 -17.49
CA GLU A 93 5.12 -17.14 -18.85
C GLU A 93 4.90 -15.73 -19.44
N HIS A 94 4.59 -14.73 -18.62
CA HIS A 94 4.30 -13.38 -19.07
C HIS A 94 5.50 -12.44 -18.97
N SER A 95 5.53 -11.43 -19.85
CA SER A 95 6.60 -10.45 -19.86
C SER A 95 6.39 -9.39 -18.78
N LEU A 96 7.50 -8.78 -18.32
CA LEU A 96 7.42 -7.59 -17.46
C LEU A 96 6.63 -6.45 -18.13
N GLN A 97 6.55 -6.43 -19.47
CA GLN A 97 5.77 -5.44 -20.20
C GLN A 97 4.26 -5.65 -20.01
N ASP A 98 3.79 -6.89 -19.93
CA ASP A 98 2.37 -7.19 -19.68
C ASP A 98 1.96 -6.72 -18.27
N VAL A 99 2.84 -6.97 -17.30
CA VAL A 99 2.69 -6.48 -15.92
C VAL A 99 2.56 -4.95 -15.88
N LYS A 100 3.35 -4.22 -16.67
CA LYS A 100 3.27 -2.76 -16.75
C LYS A 100 1.92 -2.28 -17.28
N VAL A 101 1.40 -2.95 -18.31
CA VAL A 101 0.11 -2.60 -18.91
C VAL A 101 -1.01 -2.79 -17.88
N ILE A 102 -0.98 -3.87 -17.11
CA ILE A 102 -1.97 -4.14 -16.05
C ILE A 102 -1.91 -3.04 -14.97
N LEU A 103 -0.72 -2.73 -14.46
CA LEU A 103 -0.56 -1.68 -13.43
C LEU A 103 -0.95 -0.29 -13.95
N TYR A 104 -0.66 0.02 -15.21
CA TYR A 104 -1.10 1.25 -15.85
C TYR A 104 -2.63 1.31 -15.95
N GLY A 105 -3.26 0.22 -16.38
CA GLY A 105 -4.72 0.10 -16.44
C GLY A 105 -5.37 0.32 -15.07
N LEU A 106 -4.79 -0.26 -14.02
CA LEU A 106 -5.24 -0.04 -12.65
C LEU A 106 -5.10 1.42 -12.22
N SER A 107 -3.94 2.05 -12.44
CA SER A 107 -3.74 3.47 -12.12
C SER A 107 -4.72 4.38 -12.88
N LYS A 108 -5.08 4.03 -14.12
CA LYS A 108 -6.11 4.75 -14.89
C LYS A 108 -7.51 4.55 -14.33
N HIS A 109 -7.83 3.34 -13.88
CA HIS A 109 -9.14 2.99 -13.32
C HIS A 109 -9.38 3.61 -11.95
N LEU A 110 -8.39 3.52 -11.06
CA LEU A 110 -8.47 4.05 -9.68
C LEU A 110 -8.14 5.56 -9.60
N GLY A 111 -7.64 6.15 -10.69
CA GLY A 111 -7.33 7.56 -10.81
C GLY A 111 -6.19 8.01 -9.89
N SER A 112 -6.20 9.29 -9.52
CA SER A 112 -5.13 9.93 -8.72
C SER A 112 -5.08 9.49 -7.26
N LYS A 113 -6.01 8.65 -6.80
CA LYS A 113 -6.03 8.12 -5.43
C LYS A 113 -5.23 6.84 -5.28
N CYS A 114 -4.75 6.23 -6.37
CA CYS A 114 -3.97 4.99 -6.33
C CYS A 114 -2.52 5.21 -6.75
N SER A 115 -1.61 4.71 -5.92
CA SER A 115 -0.18 4.69 -6.17
C SER A 115 0.31 3.25 -6.25
N ASN A 116 0.94 2.90 -7.37
CA ASN A 116 1.49 1.57 -7.62
C ASN A 116 3.02 1.60 -7.58
N PHE A 117 3.60 0.76 -6.74
CA PHE A 117 5.04 0.62 -6.57
C PHE A 117 5.46 -0.81 -6.89
N LEU A 118 6.40 -0.98 -7.82
CA LEU A 118 7.03 -2.28 -8.09
C LEU A 118 8.47 -2.23 -7.60
N MET A 119 8.79 -3.11 -6.66
CA MET A 119 10.11 -3.24 -6.06
C MET A 119 10.77 -4.51 -6.60
N TYR A 120 11.88 -4.33 -7.31
CA TYR A 120 12.71 -5.41 -7.81
C TYR A 120 13.83 -5.71 -6.81
N ILE A 121 13.89 -6.96 -6.35
CA ILE A 121 14.83 -7.43 -5.34
C ILE A 121 15.99 -8.14 -6.01
N SER A 122 17.23 -7.72 -5.72
CA SER A 122 18.44 -8.34 -6.25
C SER A 122 19.48 -8.52 -5.13
N GLY A 123 19.37 -9.63 -4.42
CA GLY A 123 20.25 -9.95 -3.29
C GLY A 123 19.99 -9.02 -2.10
N LYS A 124 21.03 -8.31 -1.63
CA LYS A 124 20.92 -7.34 -0.53
C LYS A 124 20.37 -5.97 -0.95
N PHE A 125 20.12 -5.76 -2.25
CA PHE A 125 19.73 -4.48 -2.80
C PHE A 125 18.34 -4.56 -3.40
N CYS A 126 17.64 -3.44 -3.32
CA CYS A 126 16.35 -3.25 -3.94
C CYS A 126 16.45 -2.13 -4.98
N TYR A 127 15.75 -2.30 -6.09
CA TYR A 127 15.52 -1.26 -7.08
C TYR A 127 14.03 -0.94 -7.05
N SER A 128 13.68 0.31 -6.74
CA SER A 128 12.30 0.76 -6.94
C SER A 128 12.08 1.13 -8.40
N ILE A 129 11.03 0.55 -8.97
CA ILE A 129 10.42 0.99 -10.20
C ILE A 129 9.17 1.75 -9.78
N PHE A 130 9.27 3.07 -9.78
CA PHE A 130 8.12 3.94 -9.56
C PHE A 130 7.26 3.93 -10.83
N PHE A 131 6.03 3.43 -10.72
CA PHE A 131 5.01 3.60 -11.76
C PHE A 131 4.19 4.84 -11.45
N LEU A 132 4.86 5.98 -11.37
CA LEU A 132 4.20 7.23 -11.70
C LEU A 132 4.13 7.31 -13.21
N VAL A 133 3.02 7.86 -13.68
CA VAL A 133 2.49 7.98 -15.04
C VAL A 133 3.49 8.44 -16.13
N GLU A 134 4.75 8.73 -15.79
CA GLU A 134 5.82 9.13 -16.71
C GLU A 134 7.15 8.39 -16.43
N ASN A 135 7.35 7.28 -17.14
CA ASN A 135 8.61 6.79 -17.74
C ASN A 135 9.97 7.26 -17.18
N VAL A 136 10.26 7.14 -15.88
CA VAL A 136 11.65 7.31 -15.39
C VAL A 136 12.09 6.13 -14.54
N TYR A 137 12.62 5.12 -15.24
CA TYR A 137 13.41 4.05 -14.67
C TYR A 137 14.75 4.61 -14.19
N LYS A 138 14.87 4.92 -12.89
CA LYS A 138 16.18 5.18 -12.27
C LYS A 138 16.61 3.93 -11.52
N LYS A 139 17.45 3.11 -12.17
CA LYS A 139 18.14 1.97 -11.54
C LYS A 139 19.18 2.47 -10.55
N LYS A 140 18.74 3.03 -9.42
CA LYS A 140 19.62 3.36 -8.30
C LYS A 140 19.61 2.18 -7.35
N LYS A 141 20.80 1.64 -7.10
CA LYS A 141 21.02 0.59 -6.09
C LYS A 141 20.74 1.21 -4.71
N MET A 142 19.69 0.75 -4.05
CA MET A 142 19.27 1.22 -2.74
C MET A 142 19.09 0.02 -1.81
N ASN A 143 19.16 0.24 -0.50
CA ASN A 143 18.75 -0.78 0.44
C ASN A 143 17.21 -0.78 0.59
N TYR A 144 16.65 -1.81 1.22
CA TYR A 144 15.19 -1.96 1.37
C TYR A 144 14.57 -0.79 2.13
N PHE A 145 15.23 -0.35 3.21
CA PHE A 145 14.76 0.74 4.07
C PHE A 145 14.68 2.06 3.30
N GLU A 146 15.71 2.40 2.53
CA GLU A 146 15.74 3.60 1.68
C GLU A 146 14.61 3.61 0.65
N VAL A 147 14.28 2.45 0.08
CA VAL A 147 13.16 2.36 -0.88
C VAL A 147 11.83 2.56 -0.18
N PHE A 148 11.59 1.86 0.93
CA PHE A 148 10.37 2.01 1.70
C PHE A 148 10.20 3.43 2.26
N GLU A 149 11.25 4.03 2.79
CA GLU A 149 11.26 5.42 3.25
C GLU A 149 10.89 6.39 2.13
N ARG A 150 11.44 6.21 0.92
CA ARG A 150 11.07 7.02 -0.25
C ARG A 150 9.60 6.86 -0.61
N ILE A 151 9.08 5.62 -0.62
CA ILE A 151 7.66 5.37 -0.87
C ILE A 151 6.81 6.11 0.16
N GLN A 152 7.15 6.00 1.46
CA GLN A 152 6.44 6.69 2.55
C GLN A 152 6.47 8.22 2.40
N ILE A 153 7.60 8.80 2.00
CA ILE A 153 7.72 10.23 1.73
C ILE A 153 6.85 10.63 0.54
N GLU A 154 6.88 9.86 -0.54
CA GLU A 154 6.16 10.15 -1.78
C GLU A 154 4.65 10.12 -1.61
N ILE A 155 4.13 9.13 -0.87
CA ILE A 155 2.69 9.06 -0.55
C ILE A 155 2.28 9.97 0.61
N GLY A 156 3.26 10.56 1.33
CA GLY A 156 3.01 11.51 2.41
C GLY A 156 2.75 10.89 3.79
N ILE A 157 3.07 9.61 4.03
CA ILE A 157 3.04 9.00 5.37
C ILE A 157 4.01 9.73 6.31
N HIS A 158 5.22 10.03 5.84
CA HIS A 158 6.25 10.70 6.67
C HIS A 158 5.88 12.16 7.01
N SER A 159 5.21 12.85 6.09
CA SER A 159 4.71 14.22 6.31
C SER A 159 3.66 14.27 7.43
N ARG A 160 2.88 13.21 7.60
CA ARG A 160 1.90 13.05 8.69
C ARG A 160 2.59 12.94 10.06
N GLU A 161 3.74 12.28 10.15
CA GLU A 161 4.46 12.12 11.43
C GLU A 161 5.13 13.40 11.90
N LYS A 162 5.77 14.16 11.00
CA LYS A 162 6.46 15.42 11.37
C LYS A 162 5.51 16.47 11.94
N LEU A 163 4.24 16.46 11.53
CA LEU A 163 3.21 17.37 12.06
C LEU A 163 2.81 17.04 13.51
N LYS A 164 2.96 15.80 13.97
CA LYS A 164 2.69 15.42 15.38
C LYS A 164 3.60 16.16 16.38
N GLY A 165 4.82 16.50 15.97
CA GLY A 165 5.80 17.15 16.85
C GLY A 165 5.65 18.68 16.98
N VAL A 166 4.86 19.31 16.11
CA VAL A 166 4.74 20.78 16.03
C VAL A 166 3.44 21.28 16.66
N ILE A 167 2.41 20.45 16.74
CA ILE A 167 1.08 20.88 17.20
C ILE A 167 0.63 19.98 18.36
N ASN A 168 0.77 20.50 19.58
CA ASN A 168 0.33 19.85 20.81
C ASN A 168 -1.17 20.10 21.03
N LEU A 169 -2.01 19.59 20.14
CA LEU A 169 -3.46 19.61 20.28
C LEU A 169 -4.01 18.23 19.97
N ASP A 170 -4.57 17.57 20.99
CA ASP A 170 -5.42 16.38 20.91
C ASP A 170 -6.69 16.56 20.02
N LEU A 171 -6.77 17.67 19.27
CA LEU A 171 -7.91 18.08 18.44
C LEU A 171 -7.60 18.14 16.93
N ILE A 172 -6.35 17.89 16.49
CA ILE A 172 -6.04 17.84 15.05
C ILE A 172 -5.64 16.42 14.66
N ILE A 173 -6.68 15.61 14.49
CA ILE A 173 -6.64 14.34 13.77
C ILE A 173 -6.03 14.62 12.38
N PHE A 174 -4.76 14.21 12.19
CA PHE A 174 -4.14 13.70 10.97
C PHE A 174 -4.22 14.49 9.64
N GLY A 175 -4.39 15.82 9.66
CA GLY A 175 -4.55 16.64 8.45
C GLY A 175 -3.24 17.07 7.74
N ILE A 176 -3.15 16.97 6.41
CA ILE A 176 -2.31 17.86 5.59
C ILE A 176 -2.97 19.24 5.59
N LEU A 177 -2.19 20.26 5.95
CA LEU A 177 -2.58 21.66 5.88
C LEU A 177 -2.52 22.15 4.42
N VAL A 178 -3.65 22.32 3.76
CA VAL A 178 -3.72 23.01 2.47
C VAL A 178 -4.21 24.42 2.71
N CYS A 179 -3.29 25.37 2.68
CA CYS A 179 -3.61 26.80 2.74
C CYS A 179 -4.03 27.27 1.35
N ARG A 180 -5.27 27.73 1.18
CA ARG A 180 -5.76 28.26 -0.10
C ARG A 180 -6.20 29.70 0.13
N ILE A 181 -5.51 30.64 -0.53
CA ILE A 181 -5.91 32.05 -0.51
C ILE A 181 -6.99 32.24 -1.56
N ARG A 182 -8.20 32.61 -1.13
CA ARG A 182 -9.30 32.94 -2.05
C ARG A 182 -9.44 34.46 -2.09
N THR A 183 -9.14 35.05 -3.23
CA THR A 183 -9.36 36.48 -3.47
C THR A 183 -10.77 36.67 -4.04
N HIS A 184 -11.64 37.32 -3.29
CA HIS A 184 -12.91 37.82 -3.81
C HIS A 184 -12.69 39.25 -4.34
N ILE A 185 -12.89 39.45 -5.65
CA ILE A 185 -12.92 40.78 -6.26
C ILE A 185 -14.39 41.19 -6.37
N ASN A 186 -14.95 41.71 -5.29
CA ASN A 186 -16.19 42.48 -5.34
C ASN A 186 -15.97 43.70 -4.44
N CYS A 187 -16.05 44.90 -5.02
CA CYS A 187 -16.01 46.20 -4.35
C CYS A 187 -14.64 46.87 -4.09
N GLY A 188 -13.66 46.77 -5.00
CA GLY A 188 -12.50 47.70 -5.02
C GLY A 188 -11.53 47.64 -3.83
N VAL A 189 -11.75 46.74 -2.88
CA VAL A 189 -10.85 46.45 -1.75
C VAL A 189 -10.55 44.95 -1.79
N THR A 190 -9.29 44.58 -2.02
CA THR A 190 -8.84 43.19 -1.92
C THR A 190 -8.88 42.76 -0.46
N CYS A 191 -9.97 42.14 -0.02
CA CYS A 191 -10.02 41.43 1.25
C CYS A 191 -9.74 39.95 0.95
N GLY A 192 -8.49 39.53 1.12
CA GLY A 192 -8.14 38.11 1.02
C GLY A 192 -8.62 37.39 2.27
N GLN A 193 -9.56 36.46 2.13
CA GLN A 193 -9.86 35.52 3.21
C GLN A 193 -8.90 34.35 3.13
N LEU A 194 -8.22 34.07 4.24
CA LEU A 194 -7.37 32.91 4.40
C LEU A 194 -8.26 31.71 4.74
N GLU A 195 -8.46 30.80 3.80
CA GLU A 195 -9.17 29.54 4.04
C GLU A 195 -8.16 28.44 4.35
N LEU A 196 -8.18 27.96 5.58
CA LEU A 196 -7.33 26.86 6.06
C LEU A 196 -8.13 25.55 5.94
N ASN A 197 -7.77 24.72 4.97
CA ASN A 197 -8.40 23.42 4.75
C ASN A 197 -7.49 22.30 5.29
N LEU A 198 -7.90 21.67 6.38
CA LEU A 198 -7.25 20.49 6.94
C LEU A 198 -7.85 19.24 6.31
N ARG A 199 -7.01 18.40 5.68
CA ARG A 199 -7.45 17.13 5.10
C ARG A 199 -6.71 15.94 5.68
N VAL A 200 -7.43 15.03 6.28
CA VAL A 200 -6.88 13.81 6.89
C VAL A 200 -6.55 12.78 5.84
N ASN A 201 -5.28 12.41 5.70
CA ASN A 201 -4.91 11.29 4.84
C ASN A 201 -5.03 9.98 5.60
N ARG A 202 -5.80 9.05 5.05
CA ARG A 202 -5.83 7.64 5.47
C ARG A 202 -5.30 6.76 4.37
N PHE A 203 -4.51 5.77 4.74
CA PHE A 203 -3.86 4.88 3.80
C PHE A 203 -4.49 3.50 3.86
N LEU A 204 -4.65 2.93 2.68
CA LEU A 204 -4.98 1.53 2.49
C LEU A 204 -3.81 0.93 1.72
N VAL A 205 -3.03 0.10 2.40
CA VAL A 205 -1.76 -0.43 1.86
C VAL A 205 -1.88 -1.92 1.58
N LEU A 206 -1.77 -2.30 0.31
CA LEU A 206 -1.67 -3.70 -0.10
C LEU A 206 -0.22 -4.03 -0.41
N PHE A 207 0.36 -4.97 0.34
CA PHE A 207 1.63 -5.59 0.00
C PHE A 207 1.39 -6.87 -0.79
N THR A 208 2.00 -6.96 -1.97
CA THR A 208 2.01 -8.17 -2.79
C THR A 208 3.43 -8.69 -2.83
N ILE A 209 3.71 -9.77 -2.09
CA ILE A 209 5.07 -10.22 -1.79
C ILE A 209 5.34 -11.57 -2.45
N ASP A 210 6.41 -11.62 -3.23
CA ASP A 210 6.96 -12.84 -3.80
C ASP A 210 7.60 -13.70 -2.69
N ALA A 211 7.10 -14.92 -2.53
CA ALA A 211 7.65 -15.94 -1.65
C ALA A 211 8.06 -17.20 -2.43
N SER A 212 8.51 -17.02 -3.68
CA SER A 212 9.14 -18.08 -4.46
C SER A 212 10.50 -18.49 -3.87
N GLY A 213 11.04 -19.64 -4.31
CA GLY A 213 12.32 -20.15 -3.81
C GLY A 213 13.50 -19.19 -4.05
N SER A 214 13.42 -18.32 -5.07
CA SER A 214 14.45 -17.31 -5.37
C SER A 214 14.57 -16.25 -4.27
N MET A 215 13.52 -16.08 -3.45
CA MET A 215 13.45 -15.13 -2.34
C MET A 215 14.05 -15.65 -1.04
N MET A 216 14.43 -16.93 -0.96
CA MET A 216 14.95 -17.55 0.26
C MET A 216 16.15 -16.83 0.91
N GLY A 217 16.30 -17.05 2.22
CA GLY A 217 17.45 -16.61 3.00
C GLY A 217 17.51 -15.09 3.19
N GLY A 218 18.62 -14.48 2.75
CA GLY A 218 18.90 -13.06 3.02
C GLY A 218 17.90 -12.08 2.39
N LYS A 219 17.34 -12.41 1.22
CA LYS A 219 16.33 -11.58 0.54
C LYS A 219 15.02 -11.54 1.32
N TRP A 220 14.50 -12.71 1.72
CA TRP A 220 13.29 -12.82 2.53
C TRP A 220 13.45 -12.10 3.87
N LYS A 221 14.56 -12.34 4.57
CA LYS A 221 14.87 -11.67 5.84
C LYS A 221 14.85 -10.15 5.69
N ALA A 222 15.48 -9.62 4.65
CA ALA A 222 15.51 -8.18 4.39
C ALA A 222 14.11 -7.63 4.00
N THR A 223 13.32 -8.42 3.27
CA THR A 223 11.93 -8.10 2.91
C THR A 223 11.07 -7.96 4.17
N CYS A 224 11.12 -8.93 5.08
CA CYS A 224 10.39 -8.90 6.35
C CYS A 224 10.82 -7.71 7.24
N GLN A 225 12.11 -7.41 7.30
CA GLN A 225 12.63 -6.25 8.03
C GLN A 225 12.17 -4.92 7.44
N GLY A 226 12.21 -4.79 6.11
CA GLY A 226 11.73 -3.60 5.42
C GLY A 226 10.23 -3.39 5.60
N LEU A 227 9.43 -4.46 5.53
CA LEU A 227 8.00 -4.43 5.81
C LEU A 227 7.70 -4.00 7.25
N ALA A 228 8.42 -4.54 8.24
CA ALA A 228 8.27 -4.14 9.63
C ALA A 228 8.54 -2.64 9.82
N SER A 229 9.61 -2.13 9.18
CA SER A 229 9.94 -0.70 9.20
C SER A 229 8.90 0.14 8.46
N PHE A 230 8.30 -0.35 7.38
CA PHE A 230 7.26 0.39 6.70
C PHE A 230 6.00 0.49 7.57
N MET A 231 5.56 -0.66 8.11
CA MET A 231 4.36 -0.78 8.92
C MET A 231 4.45 0.04 10.21
N SER A 232 5.64 0.24 10.79
CA SER A 232 5.79 1.05 12.02
C SER A 232 5.37 2.51 11.88
N HIS A 233 5.22 3.02 10.65
CA HIS A 233 4.79 4.40 10.36
C HIS A 233 3.30 4.50 9.97
N LEU A 234 2.60 3.36 9.89
CA LEU A 234 1.16 3.30 9.73
C LEU A 234 0.49 3.49 11.11
N THR A 235 -0.69 4.11 11.12
CA THR A 235 -1.46 4.38 12.33
C THR A 235 -2.69 3.48 12.40
N GLU A 236 -3.33 3.40 13.57
CA GLU A 236 -4.56 2.61 13.79
C GLU A 236 -5.74 2.97 12.89
N HIS A 237 -5.69 4.12 12.20
CA HIS A 237 -6.71 4.53 11.23
C HIS A 237 -6.38 4.13 9.79
N ASP A 238 -5.20 3.57 9.55
CA ASP A 238 -4.79 2.99 8.28
C ASP A 238 -5.20 1.51 8.22
N PHE A 239 -5.43 1.05 7.00
CA PHE A 239 -5.68 -0.35 6.72
C PHE A 239 -4.51 -0.93 5.93
N PHE A 240 -4.21 -2.20 6.17
CA PHE A 240 -3.23 -2.91 5.38
C PHE A 240 -3.63 -4.35 5.14
N GLY A 241 -3.04 -4.94 4.11
CA GLY A 241 -3.21 -6.34 3.77
C GLY A 241 -1.95 -6.88 3.11
N VAL A 242 -1.74 -8.19 3.25
CA VAL A 242 -0.58 -8.87 2.71
C VAL A 242 -1.04 -10.06 1.87
N GLN A 243 -0.81 -9.94 0.57
CA GLN A 243 -0.88 -11.03 -0.39
C GLN A 243 0.53 -11.61 -0.55
N VAL A 244 0.65 -12.92 -0.42
CA VAL A 244 1.90 -13.64 -0.69
C VAL A 244 1.68 -14.53 -1.90
N PHE A 245 2.64 -14.57 -2.81
CA PHE A 245 2.53 -15.37 -4.03
C PHE A 245 3.78 -16.17 -4.33
N ASN A 246 3.57 -17.38 -4.82
CA ASN A 246 4.58 -18.28 -5.38
C ASN A 246 3.95 -19.10 -6.51
N ASP A 247 3.89 -20.43 -6.38
CA ASP A 247 3.08 -21.32 -7.22
C ASP A 247 1.58 -21.05 -7.05
N GLU A 248 1.17 -20.47 -5.92
CA GLU A 248 -0.21 -20.14 -5.59
C GLU A 248 -0.32 -18.72 -5.04
N LEU A 249 -1.54 -18.18 -5.08
CA LEU A 249 -1.87 -16.94 -4.40
C LEU A 249 -2.40 -17.25 -2.99
N SER A 250 -1.78 -16.65 -1.98
CA SER A 250 -2.19 -16.80 -0.59
C SER A 250 -2.34 -15.44 0.10
N TRP A 251 -3.17 -15.42 1.13
CA TRP A 251 -3.46 -14.23 1.91
C TRP A 251 -3.11 -14.47 3.37
N ILE A 252 -2.42 -13.51 3.99
CA ILE A 252 -2.17 -13.56 5.42
C ILE A 252 -3.39 -12.98 6.14
N ARG A 253 -4.06 -13.82 6.93
CA ARG A 253 -5.24 -13.44 7.70
C ARG A 253 -4.84 -12.60 8.92
N MET A 254 -5.56 -11.50 9.12
CA MET A 254 -5.45 -10.65 10.33
C MET A 254 -6.27 -11.18 11.49
#